data_AF-A0A7L1HNV9-F1
#
_entry.id   AF-A0A7L1HNV9-F1
#
_cell.length_a   1.000
_cell.length_b   1.000
_cell.length_c   1.000
_cell.angle_alpha   90.00
_cell.angle_beta   90.00
_cell.angle_gamma   90.00
#
_symmetry.space_group_name_H-M   'P 1'
#
loop_
_entity.id
_entity.type
_entity.pdbx_description
1 polymer ?
#
loop_
_entity_poly.entity_id
_entity_poly.type
_entity_poly.pdbx_seq_one_letter_code
_entity_poly.pdbx_strand_id
1 'polypeptide(L)'
;FLPCLNESRDPLTTLPSPEPLVSHWPCDPARTLVAHEPDRRRIVSFGSGYGGNSLLGKKCFALRIASRLARDQGWLAEHMLVGYRVGGAGSHGEVSWWWWPRDPWVLVALVAPVSHVLGDPRGPLRPSPAGRLRAINPESGFFGVAPGTSEKTNPMAMATIRANTIFTNVGQSSDGGVYWEGMDQSLPPGTTFTSWLGKPWSPGRV
;
A
#
# COMPACT_ATOMS: atom_id res chain seq x y z
N PHE A 1 10.73 -13.24 -12.69
CA PHE A 1 11.43 -12.39 -11.70
C PHE A 1 11.60 -10.99 -12.28
N LEU A 2 11.45 -9.94 -11.46
CA LEU A 2 11.59 -8.54 -11.86
C LEU A 2 12.69 -7.89 -11.00
N PRO A 3 13.83 -7.49 -11.58
CA PRO A 3 14.85 -6.74 -10.86
C PRO A 3 14.29 -5.42 -10.31
N CYS A 4 14.34 -5.28 -8.99
CA CYS A 4 13.90 -4.11 -8.24
C CYS A 4 15.08 -3.59 -7.42
N LEU A 5 15.63 -2.43 -7.80
CA LEU A 5 16.68 -1.75 -7.06
C LEU A 5 16.08 -0.57 -6.28
N ASN A 6 16.35 -0.50 -4.98
CA ASN A 6 15.90 0.59 -4.12
C ASN A 6 17.03 1.04 -3.20
N GLU A 7 17.23 2.36 -3.12
CA GLU A 7 18.18 2.98 -2.22
C GLU A 7 17.61 4.29 -1.69
N SER A 8 17.51 4.44 -0.37
CA SER A 8 16.90 5.64 0.22
C SER A 8 17.85 6.84 0.21
N ARG A 9 19.16 6.59 0.19
CA ARG A 9 20.20 7.60 0.20
C ARG A 9 21.52 6.99 -0.30
N ASP A 10 22.34 7.79 -0.97
CA ASP A 10 23.69 7.44 -1.41
C ASP A 10 24.59 7.03 -0.21
N PRO A 11 25.16 5.81 -0.19
CA PRO A 11 26.05 5.33 0.86
C PRO A 11 27.49 5.82 0.66
N LEU A 12 27.85 6.30 -0.55
CA LEU A 12 29.19 6.75 -0.91
C LEU A 12 29.43 8.24 -0.68
N THR A 13 28.50 8.94 -0.02
CA THR A 13 28.88 10.15 0.73
C THR A 13 29.75 9.72 1.93
N THR A 14 31.03 9.47 1.67
CA THR A 14 32.13 9.35 2.63
C THR A 14 32.50 10.70 3.28
N LEU A 15 31.68 11.71 3.06
CA LEU A 15 31.66 12.95 3.81
C LEU A 15 30.36 12.94 4.60
N PRO A 16 30.34 13.36 5.88
CA PRO A 16 29.09 13.52 6.58
C PRO A 16 28.20 14.36 5.69
N SER A 17 27.00 13.85 5.39
CA SER A 17 25.92 14.70 4.95
C SER A 17 26.01 16.02 5.73
N PRO A 18 26.14 17.19 5.07
CA PRO A 18 26.22 18.44 5.81
C PRO A 18 24.98 18.66 6.68
N GLU A 19 23.87 17.98 6.35
CA GLU A 19 22.63 18.05 7.11
C GLU A 19 22.43 16.82 8.01
N PRO A 20 22.08 17.02 9.30
CA PRO A 20 21.70 15.94 10.19
C PRO A 20 20.43 15.25 9.69
N LEU A 21 20.29 13.95 9.97
CA LEU A 21 19.05 13.23 9.67
C LEU A 21 17.90 13.81 10.50
N VAL A 22 16.80 14.16 9.83
CA VAL A 22 15.54 14.50 10.50
C VAL A 22 14.83 13.20 10.89
N SER A 23 14.46 13.07 12.16
CA SER A 23 13.76 11.89 12.71
C SER A 23 14.42 10.54 12.41
N HIS A 24 15.76 10.52 12.31
CA HIS A 24 16.54 9.33 11.95
C HIS A 24 16.12 8.68 10.60
N TRP A 25 15.51 9.45 9.70
CA TRP A 25 15.00 8.95 8.43
C TRP A 25 15.95 9.28 7.26
N PRO A 26 16.69 8.31 6.70
CA PRO A 26 17.54 8.55 5.55
C PRO A 26 16.70 8.77 4.29
N CYS A 27 16.86 9.92 3.66
CA CYS A 27 16.29 10.24 2.35
C CYS A 27 17.18 11.24 1.59
N ASP A 28 16.95 11.35 0.28
CA ASP A 28 17.50 12.38 -0.59
C ASP A 28 16.37 12.99 -1.44
N PRO A 29 15.62 13.96 -0.89
CA PRO A 29 14.48 14.56 -1.59
C PRO A 29 14.87 15.25 -2.89
N ALA A 30 16.05 15.88 -2.96
CA ALA A 30 16.52 16.63 -4.12
C ALA A 30 16.83 15.73 -5.33
N ARG A 31 17.33 14.50 -5.08
CA ARG A 31 17.67 13.53 -6.12
C ARG A 31 16.66 12.37 -6.23
N THR A 32 15.50 12.46 -5.58
CA THR A 32 14.51 11.38 -5.59
C THR A 32 14.07 11.04 -7.02
N LEU A 33 14.18 9.75 -7.37
CA LEU A 33 13.83 9.24 -8.69
C LEU A 33 13.18 7.86 -8.55
N VAL A 34 12.01 7.65 -9.17
CA VAL A 34 11.36 6.34 -9.26
C VAL A 34 11.14 6.00 -10.74
N ALA A 35 12.09 5.27 -11.31
CA ALA A 35 12.13 4.92 -12.73
C ALA A 35 11.57 3.52 -13.00
N HIS A 36 10.89 3.38 -14.15
CA HIS A 36 10.27 2.14 -14.60
C HIS A 36 10.73 1.87 -16.04
N GLU A 37 11.43 0.75 -16.26
CA GLU A 37 11.89 0.33 -17.58
C GLU A 37 11.16 -0.97 -17.96
N PRO A 38 9.95 -0.88 -18.52
CA PRO A 38 9.11 -2.05 -18.79
C PRO A 38 9.77 -3.02 -19.77
N ASP A 39 10.44 -2.50 -20.81
CA ASP A 39 11.08 -3.31 -21.84
C ASP A 39 12.28 -4.11 -21.30
N ARG A 40 12.94 -3.59 -20.24
CA ARG A 40 14.01 -4.28 -19.49
C ARG A 40 13.51 -4.98 -18.24
N ARG A 41 12.19 -4.95 -17.99
CA ARG A 41 11.55 -5.51 -16.79
C ARG A 41 12.24 -5.07 -15.50
N ARG A 42 12.58 -3.77 -15.39
CA ARG A 42 13.37 -3.22 -14.28
C ARG A 42 12.65 -2.05 -13.61
N ILE A 43 12.77 -2.00 -12.28
CA ILE A 43 12.40 -0.84 -11.47
C ILE A 43 13.66 -0.36 -10.74
N VAL A 44 13.90 0.94 -10.78
CA VAL A 44 14.98 1.59 -10.04
C VAL A 44 14.39 2.74 -9.24
N SER A 45 14.57 2.72 -7.93
CA SER A 45 14.15 3.77 -7.03
C SER A 45 15.32 4.28 -6.22
N PHE A 46 15.43 5.60 -6.12
CA PHE A 46 16.47 6.29 -5.38
C PHE A 46 15.89 7.46 -4.58
N GLY A 47 16.44 7.73 -3.40
CA GLY A 47 16.22 8.96 -2.62
C GLY A 47 15.02 8.96 -1.69
N SER A 48 14.16 7.92 -1.71
CA SER A 48 12.94 7.88 -0.89
C SER A 48 12.72 6.53 -0.21
N GLY A 49 12.68 6.53 1.13
CA GLY A 49 12.26 5.38 1.94
C GLY A 49 10.74 5.18 2.04
N TYR A 50 9.92 6.10 1.55
CA TYR A 50 8.47 6.12 1.82
C TYR A 50 7.65 5.21 0.89
N GLY A 51 6.86 4.32 1.49
CA GLY A 51 5.68 3.65 0.91
C GLY A 51 5.80 3.31 -0.58
N GLY A 52 5.02 3.99 -1.42
CA GLY A 52 4.92 3.70 -2.86
C GLY A 52 6.22 3.88 -3.65
N ASN A 53 7.21 4.58 -3.11
CA ASN A 53 8.52 4.79 -3.74
C ASN A 53 9.52 3.69 -3.36
N SER A 54 9.37 3.04 -2.20
CA SER A 54 10.31 2.05 -1.67
C SER A 54 9.77 0.62 -1.68
N LEU A 55 8.46 0.45 -1.50
CA LEU A 55 7.75 -0.83 -1.62
C LEU A 55 7.47 -1.13 -3.10
N LEU A 56 8.54 -1.48 -3.84
CA LEU A 56 8.50 -1.59 -5.30
C LEU A 56 7.52 -2.63 -5.83
N GLY A 57 7.13 -3.62 -5.02
CA GLY A 57 6.08 -4.59 -5.34
C GLY A 57 4.69 -3.97 -5.51
N LYS A 58 4.41 -2.83 -4.85
CA LYS A 58 3.09 -2.19 -4.82
C LYS A 58 2.80 -1.42 -6.11
N LYS A 59 2.98 -0.10 -6.12
CA LYS A 59 2.60 0.72 -7.29
C LYS A 59 3.53 0.51 -8.48
N CYS A 60 4.84 0.38 -8.22
CA CYS A 60 5.84 0.28 -9.28
C CYS A 60 5.69 -1.01 -10.08
N PHE A 61 5.61 -2.16 -9.41
CA PHE A 61 5.42 -3.43 -10.08
C PHE A 61 3.95 -3.71 -10.40
N ALA A 62 3.10 -3.91 -9.38
CA ALA A 62 1.76 -4.45 -9.57
C ALA A 62 0.80 -3.53 -10.37
N LEU A 63 1.16 -2.27 -10.61
CA LEU A 63 0.43 -1.39 -11.52
C LEU A 63 1.25 -0.97 -12.74
N ARG A 64 2.39 -0.30 -12.57
CA ARG A 64 3.07 0.34 -13.72
C ARG A 64 3.71 -0.68 -14.66
N ILE A 65 4.55 -1.58 -14.14
CA ILE A 65 5.15 -2.64 -14.96
C ILE A 65 4.09 -3.68 -15.33
N ALA A 66 3.24 -4.07 -14.38
CA ALA A 66 2.19 -5.05 -14.59
C ALA A 66 1.22 -4.62 -15.70
N SER A 67 0.78 -3.37 -15.78
CA SER A 67 -0.15 -2.92 -16.84
C SER A 67 0.44 -3.01 -18.24
N ARG A 68 1.75 -2.74 -18.41
CA ARG A 68 2.46 -2.99 -19.67
C ARG A 68 2.50 -4.47 -20.03
N LEU A 69 2.87 -5.33 -19.07
CA LEU A 69 2.84 -6.78 -19.27
C LEU A 69 1.43 -7.29 -19.58
N ALA A 70 0.44 -6.74 -18.90
CA ALA A 70 -0.97 -7.09 -19.02
C ALA A 70 -1.47 -6.80 -20.42
N ARG A 71 -1.20 -5.60 -20.94
CA ARG A 71 -1.49 -5.23 -22.33
C ARG A 71 -0.84 -6.19 -23.33
N ASP A 72 0.44 -6.51 -23.14
CA ASP A 72 1.20 -7.35 -24.07
C ASP A 72 0.80 -8.84 -24.00
N GLN A 73 0.21 -9.28 -22.89
CA GLN A 73 -0.14 -10.68 -22.61
C GLN A 73 -1.66 -10.91 -22.52
N GLY A 74 -2.47 -9.92 -22.85
CA GLY A 74 -3.93 -10.05 -22.85
C GLY A 74 -4.55 -10.23 -21.46
N TRP A 75 -4.08 -9.51 -20.44
CA TRP A 75 -4.74 -9.38 -19.13
C TRP A 75 -4.76 -7.91 -18.67
N LEU A 76 -5.26 -7.62 -17.46
CA LEU A 76 -5.38 -6.27 -16.89
C LEU A 76 -4.71 -6.17 -15.52
N ALA A 77 -4.03 -5.06 -15.27
CA ALA A 77 -3.46 -4.71 -13.97
C ALA A 77 -4.04 -3.37 -13.52
N GLU A 78 -4.96 -3.41 -12.56
CA GLU A 78 -5.84 -2.28 -12.26
C GLU A 78 -5.76 -1.85 -10.81
N HIS A 79 -5.96 -0.55 -10.59
CA HIS A 79 -6.05 0.03 -9.26
C HIS A 79 -7.48 -0.10 -8.73
N MET A 80 -7.89 -1.32 -8.38
CA MET A 80 -9.25 -1.67 -7.99
C MET A 80 -9.30 -2.54 -6.74
N LEU A 81 -10.29 -2.28 -5.89
CA LEU A 81 -10.64 -3.17 -4.79
C LEU A 81 -11.43 -4.37 -5.32
N VAL A 82 -11.05 -5.56 -4.86
CA VAL A 82 -11.80 -6.81 -5.10
C VAL A 82 -12.59 -7.15 -3.85
N GLY A 83 -13.91 -7.01 -3.91
CA GLY A 83 -14.82 -7.37 -2.82
C GLY A 83 -15.63 -8.62 -3.16
N TYR A 84 -15.88 -9.46 -2.17
CA TYR A 84 -16.82 -10.57 -2.28
C TYR A 84 -18.01 -10.34 -1.37
N ARG A 85 -19.22 -10.33 -1.95
CA ARG A 85 -20.47 -10.27 -1.21
C ARG A 85 -21.13 -11.63 -1.26
N VAL A 86 -21.24 -12.29 -0.10
CA VAL A 86 -22.05 -13.51 0.01
C VAL A 86 -23.52 -13.09 -0.09
N GLY A 87 -24.29 -13.72 -0.98
CA GLY A 87 -25.74 -13.56 -1.02
C GLY A 87 -26.41 -14.27 0.18
N GLY A 88 -27.72 -14.13 0.32
CA GLY A 88 -28.48 -14.87 1.34
C GLY A 88 -28.30 -16.39 1.25
N ALA A 89 -28.55 -17.08 2.36
CA ALA A 89 -28.25 -18.51 2.58
C ALA A 89 -28.51 -19.39 1.33
N GLY A 90 -27.44 -19.95 0.77
CA GLY A 90 -27.48 -20.91 -0.34
C GLY A 90 -27.17 -20.34 -1.73
N SER A 91 -26.98 -19.02 -1.89
CA SER A 91 -26.57 -18.43 -3.17
C SER A 91 -25.04 -18.29 -3.28
N HIS A 92 -24.48 -18.60 -4.46
CA HIS A 92 -23.10 -18.25 -4.79
C HIS A 92 -22.93 -16.73 -4.67
N GLY A 93 -21.94 -16.28 -3.89
CA GLY A 93 -21.73 -14.85 -3.69
C GLY A 93 -21.29 -14.13 -4.98
N GLU A 94 -21.61 -12.85 -5.05
CA GLU A 94 -21.24 -11.97 -6.14
C GLU A 94 -19.91 -11.30 -5.83
N VAL A 95 -18.94 -11.46 -6.74
CA VAL A 95 -17.72 -10.66 -6.74
C VAL A 95 -18.03 -9.34 -7.42
N SER A 96 -17.78 -8.23 -6.71
CA SER A 96 -18.01 -6.89 -7.22
C SER A 96 -16.70 -6.10 -7.24
N TRP A 97 -16.53 -5.29 -8.27
CA TRP A 97 -15.36 -4.47 -8.51
C TRP A 97 -15.77 -3.03 -8.29
N TRP A 98 -15.07 -2.33 -7.40
CA TRP A 98 -15.39 -0.95 -7.10
C TRP A 98 -14.16 -0.09 -7.29
N TRP A 99 -14.29 0.95 -8.13
CA TRP A 99 -13.40 2.09 -8.09
C TRP A 99 -13.95 3.06 -7.04
N TRP A 100 -13.40 3.01 -5.83
CA TRP A 100 -13.80 3.91 -4.76
C TRP A 100 -12.65 4.90 -4.49
N PRO A 101 -12.77 6.18 -4.92
CA PRO A 101 -11.68 7.15 -4.79
C PRO A 101 -11.39 7.57 -3.34
N ARG A 102 -12.20 7.16 -2.35
CA ARG A 102 -12.11 7.61 -0.95
C ARG A 102 -11.78 6.52 0.07
N ASP A 103 -11.44 5.30 -0.35
CA ASP A 103 -11.11 4.23 0.59
C ASP A 103 -9.59 4.11 0.57
N PRO A 104 -8.90 4.61 1.60
CA PRO A 104 -7.46 4.68 1.55
C PRO A 104 -6.78 3.31 1.61
N TRP A 105 -7.55 2.23 1.80
CA TRP A 105 -7.09 0.85 1.87
C TRP A 105 -7.09 0.14 0.50
N VAL A 106 -7.14 0.90 -0.62
CA VAL A 106 -7.22 0.36 -1.99
C VAL A 106 -6.11 -0.68 -2.27
N LEU A 107 -6.59 -1.87 -2.58
CA LEU A 107 -5.85 -3.02 -3.08
C LEU A 107 -5.61 -2.88 -4.59
N VAL A 108 -4.55 -3.51 -5.09
CA VAL A 108 -4.34 -3.68 -6.53
C VAL A 108 -5.07 -4.94 -6.96
N ALA A 109 -5.76 -4.92 -8.10
CA ALA A 109 -6.36 -6.11 -8.69
C ALA A 109 -5.63 -6.44 -10.00
N LEU A 110 -5.11 -7.66 -10.12
CA LEU A 110 -4.75 -8.19 -11.43
C LEU A 110 -5.96 -8.96 -11.94
N VAL A 111 -6.58 -8.48 -13.01
CA VAL A 111 -7.79 -9.04 -13.61
C VAL A 111 -7.41 -9.64 -14.95
N ALA A 112 -7.55 -10.95 -15.12
CA ALA A 112 -7.25 -11.59 -16.40
C ALA A 112 -8.54 -12.04 -17.09
N PRO A 113 -8.68 -11.81 -18.42
CA PRO A 113 -9.60 -12.58 -19.21
C PRO A 113 -9.09 -14.02 -19.34
N VAL A 114 -10.09 -14.86 -19.51
CA VAL A 114 -10.20 -16.33 -19.62
C VAL A 114 -9.00 -17.12 -20.19
N SER A 115 -8.05 -16.51 -20.92
CA SER A 115 -6.90 -17.18 -21.53
C SER A 115 -5.61 -17.17 -20.69
N HIS A 116 -5.51 -16.39 -19.60
CA HIS A 116 -4.29 -16.34 -18.78
C HIS A 116 -4.63 -16.38 -17.28
N VAL A 117 -4.14 -17.38 -16.55
CA VAL A 117 -4.18 -17.41 -15.08
C VAL A 117 -2.81 -16.97 -14.57
N LEU A 118 -2.79 -15.91 -13.76
CA LEU A 118 -1.63 -15.50 -12.99
C LEU A 118 -1.44 -16.50 -11.83
N GLY A 119 -0.53 -17.47 -12.01
CA GLY A 119 -0.11 -18.37 -10.93
C GLY A 119 0.39 -19.74 -11.38
N ASP A 120 1.67 -19.80 -11.79
CA ASP A 120 2.65 -20.90 -11.61
C ASP A 120 3.81 -20.68 -12.62
N PRO A 121 5.07 -20.42 -12.20
CA PRO A 121 6.20 -20.33 -13.12
C PRO A 121 6.62 -21.67 -13.76
N ARG A 122 5.96 -22.80 -13.44
CA ARG A 122 6.36 -24.15 -13.88
C ARG A 122 5.23 -25.00 -14.49
N GLY A 123 4.03 -24.47 -14.70
CA GLY A 123 2.88 -25.20 -15.26
C GLY A 123 2.37 -24.61 -16.58
N PRO A 124 1.85 -25.44 -17.52
CA PRO A 124 1.22 -24.92 -18.74
C PRO A 124 -0.05 -24.13 -18.40
N LEU A 125 -0.21 -22.97 -19.04
CA LEU A 125 -1.36 -22.06 -18.93
C LEU A 125 -2.67 -22.82 -19.27
N ARG A 126 -3.64 -22.83 -18.34
CA ARG A 126 -4.95 -23.47 -18.58
C ARG A 126 -6.04 -22.39 -18.77
N PRO A 127 -6.76 -22.39 -19.91
CA PRO A 127 -7.93 -21.54 -20.09
C PRO A 127 -9.00 -21.84 -19.04
N SER A 128 -9.70 -20.82 -18.55
CA SER A 128 -10.89 -21.04 -17.70
C SER A 128 -12.05 -21.53 -18.57
N PRO A 129 -12.85 -22.51 -18.12
CA PRO A 129 -14.11 -22.82 -18.78
C PRO A 129 -15.06 -21.59 -18.69
N ALA A 130 -15.70 -21.22 -19.81
CA ALA A 130 -16.90 -20.36 -19.88
C ALA A 130 -16.79 -18.83 -19.65
N GLY A 131 -15.82 -18.10 -20.24
CA GLY A 131 -16.01 -16.66 -20.46
C GLY A 131 -15.86 -15.73 -19.23
N ARG A 132 -15.49 -16.25 -18.06
CA ARG A 132 -15.45 -15.50 -16.79
C ARG A 132 -14.10 -14.82 -16.53
N LEU A 133 -14.14 -13.56 -16.10
CA LEU A 133 -12.96 -12.85 -15.57
C LEU A 133 -12.55 -13.44 -14.22
N ARG A 134 -11.25 -13.61 -14.01
CA ARG A 134 -10.66 -13.98 -12.72
C ARG A 134 -9.79 -12.83 -12.23
N ALA A 135 -9.78 -12.61 -10.92
CA ALA A 135 -8.81 -11.72 -10.33
C ALA A 135 -8.12 -12.31 -9.11
N ILE A 136 -6.94 -11.78 -8.88
CA ILE A 136 -6.16 -12.01 -7.68
C ILE A 136 -5.77 -10.66 -7.09
N ASN A 137 -5.68 -10.62 -5.76
CA ASN A 137 -4.96 -9.58 -5.06
C ASN A 137 -3.48 -10.00 -5.00
N PRO A 138 -2.55 -9.29 -5.65
CA PRO A 138 -1.12 -9.61 -5.58
C PRO A 138 -0.45 -9.10 -4.30
N GLU A 139 -1.16 -8.36 -3.43
CA GLU A 139 -0.65 -7.85 -2.16
C GLU A 139 -0.87 -8.84 -1.02
N SER A 140 0.03 -8.83 -0.02
CA SER A 140 -0.05 -9.69 1.17
C SER A 140 -0.34 -8.91 2.46
N GLY A 141 -0.88 -7.71 2.33
CA GLY A 141 -1.21 -6.83 3.44
C GLY A 141 -1.85 -5.54 2.96
N PHE A 142 -2.12 -4.63 3.88
CA PHE A 142 -2.74 -3.35 3.58
C PHE A 142 -1.78 -2.20 3.88
N PHE A 143 -1.77 -1.20 2.99
CA PHE A 143 -1.04 0.05 3.19
C PHE A 143 -2.05 1.20 3.12
N GLY A 144 -2.78 1.38 4.22
CA GLY A 144 -3.89 2.31 4.35
C GLY A 144 -3.48 3.67 4.91
N VAL A 145 -4.27 4.70 4.61
CA VAL A 145 -4.20 6.02 5.25
C VAL A 145 -4.91 5.94 6.59
N ALA A 146 -4.22 6.34 7.66
CA ALA A 146 -4.76 6.32 9.01
C ALA A 146 -5.80 7.44 9.26
N PRO A 147 -5.51 8.75 9.01
CA PRO A 147 -6.48 9.83 9.21
C PRO A 147 -7.87 9.55 8.63
N GLY A 148 -8.90 9.78 9.45
CA GLY A 148 -10.31 9.49 9.14
C GLY A 148 -10.77 8.04 9.37
N THR A 149 -9.87 7.12 9.73
CA THR A 149 -10.22 5.75 10.11
C THR A 149 -10.64 5.69 11.58
N SER A 150 -11.86 5.21 11.86
CA SER A 150 -12.37 5.00 13.22
C SER A 150 -13.26 3.77 13.29
N GLU A 151 -13.68 3.39 14.50
CA GLU A 151 -14.66 2.32 14.70
C GLU A 151 -16.01 2.64 14.01
N LYS A 152 -16.29 3.93 13.77
CA LYS A 152 -17.48 4.38 13.03
C LYS A 152 -17.31 4.28 11.51
N THR A 153 -16.15 4.68 10.99
CA THR A 153 -15.92 4.73 9.53
C THR A 153 -15.46 3.40 8.96
N ASN A 154 -14.61 2.66 9.67
CA ASN A 154 -14.08 1.37 9.25
C ASN A 154 -13.65 0.50 10.45
N PRO A 155 -14.61 -0.17 11.13
CA PRO A 155 -14.30 -1.03 12.28
C PRO A 155 -13.42 -2.24 11.90
N MET A 156 -13.48 -2.70 10.64
CA MET A 156 -12.63 -3.80 10.17
C MET A 156 -11.16 -3.38 10.09
N ALA A 157 -10.88 -2.17 9.61
CA ALA A 157 -9.52 -1.62 9.65
C ALA A 157 -9.04 -1.46 11.09
N MET A 158 -9.89 -0.92 11.98
CA MET A 158 -9.56 -0.77 13.40
C MET A 158 -9.23 -2.10 14.08
N ALA A 159 -9.96 -3.18 13.76
CA ALA A 159 -9.66 -4.52 14.26
C ALA A 159 -8.36 -5.09 13.67
N THR A 160 -8.09 -4.84 12.39
CA THR A 160 -6.92 -5.35 11.67
C THR A 160 -5.62 -4.75 12.22
N ILE A 161 -5.62 -3.45 12.54
CA ILE A 161 -4.41 -2.72 12.94
C ILE A 161 -4.02 -2.90 14.42
N ARG A 162 -4.78 -3.67 15.21
CA ARG A 162 -4.57 -3.81 16.67
C ARG A 162 -3.26 -4.54 17.02
N ALA A 163 -2.74 -5.36 16.14
CA ALA A 163 -1.50 -6.12 16.36
C ALA A 163 -0.72 -6.26 15.05
N ASN A 164 0.59 -6.51 15.18
CA ASN A 164 1.50 -6.80 14.05
C ASN A 164 1.45 -5.74 12.92
N THR A 165 1.22 -4.48 13.28
CA THR A 165 1.05 -3.36 12.35
C THR A 165 2.13 -2.32 12.57
N ILE A 166 2.73 -1.83 11.48
CA ILE A 166 3.69 -0.73 11.50
C ILE A 166 2.95 0.54 11.11
N PHE A 167 2.96 1.54 12.00
CA PHE A 167 2.44 2.87 11.73
C PHE A 167 3.56 3.80 11.27
N THR A 168 3.26 4.71 10.34
CA THR A 168 4.22 5.72 9.85
C THR A 168 3.53 7.08 9.86
N ASN A 169 4.19 8.07 10.46
CA ASN A 169 3.71 9.45 10.57
C ASN A 169 2.34 9.63 11.24
N VAL A 170 2.06 8.88 12.30
CA VAL A 170 0.90 9.11 13.19
C VAL A 170 1.34 9.77 14.50
N GLY A 171 0.40 10.35 15.24
CA GLY A 171 0.66 10.80 16.60
C GLY A 171 0.85 9.62 17.56
N GLN A 172 1.63 9.84 18.61
CA GLN A 172 1.83 8.87 19.69
C GLN A 172 1.23 9.42 20.98
N SER A 173 0.43 8.61 21.68
CA SER A 173 -0.09 8.95 22.99
C SER A 173 0.87 8.52 24.11
N SER A 174 0.77 9.19 25.27
CA SER A 174 1.64 8.92 26.43
C SER A 174 1.48 7.53 27.05
N ASP A 175 0.38 6.83 26.76
CA ASP A 175 0.11 5.45 27.18
C ASP A 175 0.68 4.40 26.20
N GLY A 176 1.42 4.82 25.18
CA GLY A 176 2.01 3.94 24.18
C GLY A 176 1.10 3.62 23.00
N GLY A 177 -0.08 4.24 22.93
CA GLY A 177 -0.98 4.15 21.78
C GLY A 177 -0.60 5.05 20.60
N VAL A 178 -1.47 5.04 19.60
CA VAL A 178 -1.38 5.86 18.39
C VAL A 178 -2.61 6.77 18.28
N TYR A 179 -2.44 7.88 17.58
CA TYR A 179 -3.50 8.85 17.34
C TYR A 179 -3.43 9.45 15.94
N TRP A 180 -4.59 9.73 15.37
CA TRP A 180 -4.75 10.54 14.16
C TRP A 180 -6.10 11.26 14.18
N GLU A 181 -6.24 12.25 13.32
CA GLU A 181 -7.46 13.03 13.18
C GLU A 181 -8.62 12.13 12.73
N GLY A 182 -9.73 12.19 13.47
CA GLY A 182 -10.94 11.41 13.15
C GLY A 182 -10.93 9.95 13.64
N MET A 183 -10.03 9.57 14.55
CA MET A 183 -10.03 8.23 15.18
C MET A 183 -11.23 7.98 16.12
N ASP A 184 -11.93 9.04 16.53
CA ASP A 184 -13.17 9.02 17.34
C ASP A 184 -13.11 8.10 18.59
N GLN A 185 -11.94 8.01 19.24
CA GLN A 185 -11.74 7.21 20.46
C GLN A 185 -11.83 8.10 21.71
N SER A 186 -12.50 7.60 22.76
CA SER A 186 -12.47 8.24 24.08
C SER A 186 -11.06 8.19 24.65
N LEU A 187 -10.47 9.36 24.88
CA LEU A 187 -9.12 9.49 25.42
C LEU A 187 -9.18 9.54 26.95
N PRO A 188 -8.39 8.74 27.67
CA PRO A 188 -8.31 8.85 29.12
C PRO A 188 -7.93 10.28 29.55
N PRO A 189 -8.53 10.81 30.63
CA PRO A 189 -8.17 12.13 31.14
C PRO A 189 -6.67 12.24 31.42
N GLY A 190 -6.05 13.33 30.96
CA GLY A 190 -4.61 13.57 31.15
C GLY A 190 -3.69 12.92 30.10
N THR A 191 -4.23 12.22 29.11
CA THR A 191 -3.42 11.71 27.98
C THR A 191 -2.79 12.86 27.20
N THR A 192 -1.47 12.80 27.00
CA THR A 192 -0.73 13.77 26.18
C THR A 192 -0.27 13.11 24.88
N PHE A 193 0.02 13.93 23.87
CA PHE A 193 0.39 13.45 22.54
C PHE A 193 1.68 14.06 22.05
N THR A 194 2.42 13.27 21.28
CA THR A 194 3.54 13.70 20.46
C THR A 194 3.11 13.57 19.00
N SER A 195 3.19 14.67 18.26
CA SER A 195 2.92 14.68 16.81
C SER A 195 3.94 13.84 16.04
N TRP A 196 3.62 13.50 14.80
CA TRP A 196 4.55 12.82 13.88
C TRP A 196 5.85 13.60 13.60
N LEU A 197 5.89 14.90 13.91
CA LEU A 197 7.09 15.75 13.85
C LEU A 197 7.92 15.71 15.15
N GLY A 198 7.56 14.89 16.14
CA GLY A 198 8.24 14.79 17.43
C GLY A 198 7.98 15.97 18.37
N LYS A 199 6.91 16.74 18.15
CA LYS A 199 6.55 17.91 18.98
C LYS A 199 5.32 17.62 19.85
N PRO A 200 5.22 18.18 21.08
CA PRO A 200 4.00 18.11 21.88
C PRO A 200 2.79 18.60 21.09
N TRP A 201 1.69 17.87 21.19
CA TRP A 201 0.45 18.14 20.46
C TRP A 201 -0.78 17.94 21.35
N SER A 202 -1.85 18.66 21.03
CA SER A 202 -3.14 18.56 21.72
C SER A 202 -4.28 18.64 20.70
N PRO A 203 -5.35 17.83 20.83
CA PRO A 203 -6.52 17.92 19.98
C PRO A 203 -7.06 19.35 19.87
N GLY A 204 -7.27 19.82 18.64
CA GLY A 204 -7.79 21.16 18.35
C GLY A 204 -6.75 22.26 18.12
N ARG A 205 -5.44 21.97 18.25
CA ARG A 205 -4.38 22.84 17.69
C ARG A 205 -4.09 22.39 16.25
N VAL A 206 -4.42 23.26 15.29
CA VAL A 206 -4.04 23.14 13.88
C VAL A 206 -2.60 23.63 13.69
#